data_AF-A0AAE0HHM5-F1
#
_entry.id   AF-A0AAE0HHM5-F1
#
_cell.length_a   1.000
_cell.length_b   1.000
_cell.length_c   1.000
_cell.angle_alpha   90.00
_cell.angle_beta   90.00
_cell.angle_gamma   90.00
#
_symmetry.space_group_name_H-M   'P 1'
#
loop_
_entity.id
_entity.type
_entity.pdbx_description
1 polymer ?
#
loop_
_entity_poly.entity_id
_entity_poly.type
_entity_poly.pdbx_seq_one_letter_code
_entity_poly.pdbx_strand_id
1 'polypeptide(L)'
;MTKADESMATRYREAMRRHRFGYALYEPAPFSRLRPGMLGFLDEYQRWHPILDLTDAAAVKAAGFEPLGPLQRAEPDVRKFGPLTASGVAETSIDLEAGVGAAALGLPLDVGGVLQYSTAGDFGAVLMCDADVVTEGFDFRDPFAVWIRHHAAQLFKRYPEVCEHGVCAATWTYASTDIHINAWQSADNRVVIGCDLAVAGVAKAGPKVSWHRGSAGSGWSAWTDQKRVIFFTGVKIRKGFCGSREEPEKRWRGGEEVFEADDDETGESYPVGLEMVGDDWYAIDEPE
;
A
#
# COMPACT_ATOMS: atom_id res chain seq x y z
N MET A 1 -16.31 -4.89 13.44
CA MET A 1 -16.11 -3.57 14.06
C MET A 1 -17.17 -2.63 13.54
N THR A 2 -17.67 -1.70 14.36
CA THR A 2 -18.43 -0.56 13.83
C THR A 2 -17.47 0.32 13.02
N LYS A 3 -17.98 1.09 12.05
CA LYS A 3 -17.18 2.03 11.22
C LYS A 3 -16.35 3.05 12.05
N ALA A 4 -16.60 3.14 13.35
CA ALA A 4 -15.96 4.05 14.30
C ALA A 4 -14.64 3.53 14.91
N ASP A 5 -14.34 2.23 14.85
CA ASP A 5 -13.12 1.63 15.44
C ASP A 5 -12.06 1.24 14.40
N GLU A 6 -12.24 1.64 13.15
CA GLU A 6 -11.33 1.29 12.07
C GLU A 6 -9.97 2.02 12.20
N SER A 7 -8.88 1.24 12.12
CA SER A 7 -7.53 1.78 12.30
C SER A 7 -7.20 2.85 11.24
N MET A 8 -6.31 3.79 11.59
CA MET A 8 -5.80 4.78 10.64
C MET A 8 -5.21 4.13 9.38
N ALA A 9 -4.51 3.00 9.55
CA ALA A 9 -3.94 2.26 8.44
C ALA A 9 -5.01 1.70 7.49
N THR A 10 -6.13 1.22 8.02
CA THR A 10 -7.25 0.71 7.21
C THR A 10 -7.92 1.81 6.42
N ARG A 11 -8.25 2.94 7.07
CA ARG A 11 -8.82 4.10 6.37
C ARG A 11 -7.86 4.66 5.31
N TYR A 12 -6.56 4.70 5.61
CA TYR A 12 -5.54 5.12 4.66
C TYR A 12 -5.47 4.18 3.45
N ARG A 13 -5.40 2.86 3.68
CA ARG A 13 -5.39 1.85 2.62
C ARG A 13 -6.60 2.04 1.70
N GLU A 14 -7.81 2.06 2.27
CA GLU A 14 -9.05 2.17 1.49
C GLU A 14 -9.09 3.46 0.67
N ALA A 15 -8.78 4.59 1.30
CA ALA A 15 -8.85 5.88 0.62
C ALA A 15 -7.78 6.05 -0.47
N MET A 16 -6.66 5.33 -0.40
CA MET A 16 -5.59 5.37 -1.40
C MET A 16 -5.79 4.38 -2.55
N ARG A 17 -6.78 3.48 -2.50
CA ARG A 17 -7.10 2.51 -3.58
C ARG A 17 -7.32 3.18 -4.94
N ARG A 18 -7.82 4.42 -4.96
CA ARG A 18 -8.07 5.21 -6.18
C ARG A 18 -6.88 5.30 -7.15
N HIS A 19 -5.65 5.14 -6.65
CA HIS A 19 -4.43 5.25 -7.47
C HIS A 19 -4.07 3.96 -8.21
N ARG A 20 -4.73 2.83 -7.92
CA ARG A 20 -4.54 1.53 -8.60
C ARG A 20 -3.08 1.02 -8.57
N PHE A 21 -2.33 1.35 -7.51
CA PHE A 21 -0.94 0.90 -7.31
C PHE A 21 -0.81 -0.32 -6.39
N GLY A 22 -1.94 -0.86 -5.90
CA GLY A 22 -1.96 -1.99 -4.98
C GLY A 22 -2.40 -1.61 -3.57
N TYR A 23 -2.03 -2.46 -2.63
CA TYR A 23 -2.24 -2.27 -1.21
C TYR A 23 -1.36 -1.14 -0.69
N ALA A 24 -1.96 -0.04 -0.24
CA ALA A 24 -1.23 1.11 0.29
C ALA A 24 -0.84 0.89 1.75
N LEU A 25 0.42 1.16 2.09
CA LEU A 25 0.94 1.05 3.46
C LEU A 25 0.97 2.42 4.13
N TYR A 26 0.23 2.57 5.23
CA TYR A 26 0.29 3.77 6.06
C TYR A 26 1.65 3.91 6.76
N GLU A 27 2.26 2.78 7.15
CA GLU A 27 3.64 2.70 7.61
C GLU A 27 4.50 1.98 6.55
N PRO A 28 5.25 2.72 5.71
CA PRO A 28 6.06 2.12 4.65
C PRO A 28 7.06 1.09 5.17
N ALA A 29 6.96 -0.14 4.67
CA ALA A 29 7.81 -1.24 5.10
C ALA A 29 9.21 -1.13 4.48
N PRO A 30 10.31 -1.42 5.21
CA PRO A 30 11.63 -1.50 4.63
C PRO A 30 11.67 -2.45 3.44
N PHE A 31 12.31 -2.03 2.34
CA PHE A 31 12.41 -2.86 1.14
C PHE A 31 13.19 -4.17 1.39
N SER A 32 14.08 -4.17 2.37
CA SER A 32 14.78 -5.38 2.85
C SER A 32 13.83 -6.43 3.46
N ARG A 33 12.65 -6.01 3.93
CA ARG A 33 11.61 -6.88 4.54
C ARG A 33 10.43 -7.13 3.61
N LEU A 34 10.06 -6.18 2.75
CA LEU A 34 9.00 -6.31 1.77
C LEU A 34 9.57 -5.97 0.39
N ARG A 35 9.77 -6.99 -0.44
CA ARG A 35 10.21 -6.88 -1.84
C ARG A 35 9.50 -7.95 -2.67
N PRO A 36 9.49 -7.83 -4.00
CA PRO A 36 8.95 -8.89 -4.84
C PRO A 36 9.58 -10.25 -4.52
N GLY A 37 8.72 -11.24 -4.32
CA GLY A 37 9.05 -12.61 -3.98
C GLY A 37 9.09 -12.89 -2.48
N MET A 38 8.92 -11.88 -1.63
CA MET A 38 8.83 -12.10 -0.19
C MET A 38 7.47 -12.69 0.21
N LEU A 39 7.51 -13.82 0.90
CA LEU A 39 6.37 -14.41 1.61
C LEU A 39 6.28 -13.80 3.01
N GLY A 40 5.09 -13.43 3.44
CA GLY A 40 4.85 -12.86 4.76
C GLY A 40 3.38 -12.63 5.03
N PHE A 41 3.06 -11.84 6.05
CA PHE A 41 1.69 -11.44 6.36
C PHE A 41 1.64 -10.00 6.87
N LEU A 42 0.45 -9.42 6.82
CA LEU A 42 0.14 -8.14 7.45
C LEU A 42 -0.57 -8.42 8.77
N ASP A 43 -0.06 -7.87 9.88
CA ASP A 43 -0.75 -7.94 11.17
C ASP A 43 -2.00 -7.04 11.20
N GLU A 44 -2.70 -7.01 12.33
CA GLU A 44 -3.88 -6.18 12.56
C GLU A 44 -3.59 -4.66 12.47
N TYR A 45 -2.33 -4.26 12.56
CA TYR A 45 -1.86 -2.89 12.37
C TYR A 45 -1.32 -2.63 10.95
N GLN A 46 -1.48 -3.60 10.04
CA GLN A 46 -0.97 -3.58 8.66
C GLN A 46 0.55 -3.46 8.55
N ARG A 47 1.29 -3.99 9.52
CA ARG A 47 2.75 -4.08 9.43
C ARG A 47 3.15 -5.41 8.81
N TRP A 48 4.14 -5.34 7.92
CA TRP A 48 4.63 -6.52 7.21
C TRP A 48 5.61 -7.35 8.04
N HIS A 49 5.28 -8.64 8.16
CA HIS A 49 6.09 -9.65 8.82
C HIS A 49 6.58 -10.68 7.78
N PRO A 50 7.86 -10.64 7.38
CA PRO A 50 8.42 -11.57 6.42
C PRO A 50 8.59 -12.96 7.05
N ILE A 51 8.31 -13.98 6.27
CA ILE A 51 8.48 -15.40 6.61
C ILE A 51 9.65 -15.98 5.83
N LEU A 52 9.66 -15.79 4.50
CA LEU A 52 10.59 -16.47 3.60
C LEU A 52 10.76 -15.69 2.28
N ASP A 53 11.97 -15.62 1.75
CA ASP A 53 12.20 -15.10 0.39
C ASP A 53 12.05 -16.23 -0.62
N LEU A 54 10.97 -16.22 -1.41
CA LEU A 54 10.69 -17.25 -2.41
C LEU A 54 11.65 -17.22 -3.60
N THR A 55 12.43 -16.15 -3.74
CA THR A 55 13.47 -16.05 -4.79
C THR A 55 14.79 -16.71 -4.38
N ASP A 56 14.96 -17.02 -3.09
CA ASP A 56 16.11 -17.78 -2.58
C ASP A 56 15.75 -19.26 -2.47
N ALA A 57 15.99 -20.00 -3.55
CA ALA A 57 15.70 -21.44 -3.61
C ALA A 57 16.41 -22.25 -2.52
N ALA A 58 17.59 -21.80 -2.05
CA ALA A 58 18.31 -22.49 -0.98
C ALA A 58 17.62 -22.26 0.38
N ALA A 59 17.21 -21.03 0.67
CA ALA A 59 16.44 -20.73 1.88
C ALA A 59 15.07 -21.42 1.88
N VAL A 60 14.37 -21.45 0.75
CA VAL A 60 13.07 -22.13 0.61
C VAL A 60 13.21 -23.62 0.90
N LYS A 61 14.22 -24.27 0.31
CA LYS A 61 14.50 -25.68 0.56
C LYS A 61 14.93 -25.95 1.99
N ALA A 62 15.76 -25.08 2.59
CA ALA A 62 16.16 -25.18 3.99
C ALA A 62 14.98 -25.02 4.96
N ALA A 63 13.96 -24.24 4.56
CA ALA A 63 12.69 -24.14 5.28
C ALA A 63 11.77 -25.34 5.06
N GLY A 64 12.13 -26.31 4.21
CA GLY A 64 11.37 -27.54 3.97
C GLY A 64 10.24 -27.38 2.96
N PHE A 65 10.30 -26.38 2.09
CA PHE A 65 9.37 -26.18 0.99
C PHE A 65 10.05 -26.46 -0.36
N GLU A 66 9.26 -26.70 -1.40
CA GLU A 66 9.79 -26.83 -2.77
C GLU A 66 10.12 -25.44 -3.32
N PRO A 67 11.22 -25.23 -4.06
CA PRO A 67 11.49 -23.93 -4.68
C PRO A 67 10.44 -23.57 -5.75
N LEU A 68 10.12 -22.27 -5.86
CA LEU A 68 9.10 -21.74 -6.77
C LEU A 68 9.42 -21.88 -8.27
N GLY A 69 10.65 -22.31 -8.60
CA GLY A 69 11.12 -22.46 -9.98
C GLY A 69 11.61 -21.14 -10.59
N PRO A 70 11.86 -21.12 -11.91
CA PRO A 70 12.33 -19.92 -12.60
C PRO A 70 11.24 -18.84 -12.66
N LEU A 71 11.62 -17.61 -12.36
CA LEU A 71 10.75 -16.44 -12.36
C LEU A 71 11.22 -15.42 -13.39
N GLN A 72 10.27 -14.83 -14.14
CA GLN A 72 10.54 -13.71 -15.04
C GLN A 72 10.33 -12.38 -14.30
N ARG A 73 11.44 -11.71 -13.96
CA ARG A 73 11.41 -10.36 -13.39
C ARG A 73 11.03 -9.34 -14.47
N ALA A 74 10.14 -8.44 -14.13
CA ALA A 74 9.85 -7.28 -14.94
C ALA A 74 11.04 -6.30 -14.88
N GLU A 75 11.23 -5.51 -15.94
CA GLU A 75 12.18 -4.40 -15.90
C GLU A 75 11.68 -3.33 -14.91
N PRO A 76 12.53 -2.88 -13.95
CA PRO A 76 12.11 -1.84 -13.02
C PRO A 76 11.77 -0.54 -13.75
N ASP A 77 10.70 0.10 -13.33
CA ASP A 77 10.28 1.41 -13.84
C ASP A 77 10.52 2.48 -12.77
N VAL A 78 10.94 3.67 -13.20
CA VAL A 78 11.32 4.77 -12.30
C VAL A 78 10.50 5.99 -12.66
N ARG A 79 9.74 6.51 -11.69
CA ARG A 79 8.82 7.63 -11.89
C ARG A 79 8.92 8.63 -10.75
N LYS A 80 8.63 9.89 -11.05
CA LYS A 80 8.32 10.89 -10.02
C LYS A 80 6.83 10.98 -9.82
N PHE A 81 6.40 10.99 -8.56
CA PHE A 81 5.02 11.24 -8.21
C PHE A 81 4.86 12.71 -7.78
N GLY A 82 3.79 13.35 -8.25
CA GLY A 82 3.24 14.49 -7.52
C GLY A 82 2.56 14.02 -6.23
N PRO A 83 2.03 14.93 -5.41
CA PRO A 83 1.25 14.56 -4.24
C PRO A 83 0.12 13.58 -4.61
N LEU A 84 0.13 12.40 -4.01
CA LEU A 84 -0.96 11.43 -4.13
C LEU A 84 -1.94 11.66 -2.98
N THR A 85 -3.22 11.84 -3.29
CA THR A 85 -4.23 12.18 -2.28
C THR A 85 -5.22 11.05 -2.07
N ALA A 86 -5.76 10.94 -0.87
CA ALA A 86 -6.89 10.07 -0.56
C ALA A 86 -8.14 10.44 -1.38
N SER A 87 -9.05 9.48 -1.57
CA SER A 87 -10.42 9.74 -2.03
C SER A 87 -11.11 10.80 -1.16
N GLY A 88 -11.84 11.72 -1.79
CA GLY A 88 -12.55 12.81 -1.08
C GLY A 88 -11.69 14.03 -0.69
N VAL A 89 -10.37 13.97 -0.86
CA VAL A 89 -9.49 15.14 -0.67
C VAL A 89 -9.57 16.04 -1.90
N ALA A 90 -9.94 17.30 -1.68
CA ALA A 90 -9.92 18.37 -2.66
C ALA A 90 -8.60 19.14 -2.59
N GLU A 91 -8.13 19.59 -3.76
CA GLU A 91 -6.98 20.47 -3.92
C GLU A 91 -7.47 21.89 -4.25
N THR A 92 -6.89 22.91 -3.61
CA THR A 92 -7.17 24.32 -3.90
C THR A 92 -5.87 25.10 -3.98
N SER A 93 -5.69 25.88 -5.05
CA SER A 93 -4.54 26.79 -5.17
C SER A 93 -4.74 28.01 -4.28
N ILE A 94 -3.72 28.39 -3.52
CA ILE A 94 -3.70 29.64 -2.74
C ILE A 94 -2.93 30.69 -3.53
N ASP A 95 -3.55 31.86 -3.69
CA ASP A 95 -2.88 33.03 -4.27
C ASP A 95 -2.02 33.71 -3.19
N LEU A 96 -0.70 33.73 -3.43
CA LEU A 96 0.29 34.33 -2.54
C LEU A 96 0.20 35.86 -2.51
N GLU A 97 -0.44 36.50 -3.51
CA GLU A 97 -0.61 37.96 -3.56
C GLU A 97 -1.73 38.45 -2.63
N ALA A 98 -2.63 37.57 -2.17
CA ALA A 98 -3.80 37.90 -1.35
C ALA A 98 -3.51 38.08 0.17
N GLY A 99 -2.27 38.39 0.55
CA GLY A 99 -1.90 38.80 1.92
C GLY A 99 -1.46 37.68 2.87
N VAL A 100 -1.41 36.43 2.41
CA VAL A 100 -0.78 35.30 3.13
C VAL A 100 0.53 34.96 2.41
N GLY A 101 1.64 35.54 2.86
CA GLY A 101 2.95 35.21 2.29
C GLY A 101 3.34 33.75 2.57
N ALA A 102 4.15 33.16 1.70
CA ALA A 102 4.61 31.76 1.82
C ALA A 102 5.19 31.44 3.22
N ALA A 103 5.91 32.39 3.82
CA ALA A 103 6.45 32.24 5.17
C ALA A 103 5.37 32.06 6.25
N ALA A 104 4.19 32.68 6.11
CA ALA A 104 3.08 32.50 7.05
C ALA A 104 2.49 31.08 6.98
N LEU A 105 2.69 30.39 5.86
CA LEU A 105 2.32 28.98 5.65
C LEU A 105 3.46 28.02 6.00
N GLY A 106 4.59 28.54 6.48
CA GLY A 106 5.78 27.75 6.78
C GLY A 106 6.48 27.22 5.54
N LEU A 107 6.38 27.92 4.41
CA LEU A 107 7.02 27.59 3.14
C LEU A 107 8.20 28.54 2.83
N PRO A 108 9.17 28.11 2.00
CA PRO A 108 10.19 29.01 1.46
C PRO A 108 9.58 30.23 0.74
N LEU A 109 10.26 31.38 0.79
CA LEU A 109 9.76 32.62 0.18
C LEU A 109 9.76 32.60 -1.35
N ASP A 110 10.52 31.68 -1.94
CA ASP A 110 10.74 31.52 -3.37
C ASP A 110 9.84 30.45 -4.00
N VAL A 111 8.88 29.89 -3.26
CA VAL A 111 7.88 28.98 -3.86
C VAL A 111 7.09 29.72 -4.95
N GLY A 112 7.04 29.12 -6.14
CA GLY A 112 6.27 29.64 -7.26
C GLY A 112 4.76 29.52 -7.04
N GLY A 113 4.32 28.60 -6.18
CA GLY A 113 2.93 28.26 -6.01
C GLY A 113 2.62 27.55 -4.69
N VAL A 114 1.36 27.62 -4.25
CA VAL A 114 0.90 26.94 -3.03
C VAL A 114 -0.40 26.20 -3.29
N LEU A 115 -0.43 24.93 -2.88
CA LEU A 115 -1.59 24.05 -2.89
C LEU A 115 -2.02 23.77 -1.45
N GLN A 116 -3.33 23.81 -1.23
CA GLN A 116 -3.96 23.38 0.00
C GLN A 116 -4.83 22.16 -0.29
N TYR A 117 -4.63 21.13 0.51
CA TYR A 117 -5.41 19.91 0.51
C TYR A 117 -6.33 19.88 1.72
N SER A 118 -7.61 19.58 1.49
CA SER A 118 -8.62 19.48 2.54
C SER A 118 -9.67 18.45 2.15
N THR A 119 -10.34 17.85 3.12
CA THR A 119 -11.48 16.96 2.90
C THR A 119 -12.74 17.57 3.51
N ALA A 120 -13.88 17.37 2.86
CA ALA A 120 -15.19 17.66 3.47
C ALA A 120 -15.68 16.47 4.33
N GLY A 121 -15.03 15.31 4.19
CA GLY A 121 -15.33 14.10 4.94
C GLY A 121 -14.56 14.00 6.26
N ASP A 122 -14.63 12.83 6.86
CA ASP A 122 -14.03 12.50 8.16
C ASP A 122 -12.62 11.90 8.04
N PHE A 123 -12.09 11.77 6.82
CA PHE A 123 -10.73 11.31 6.54
C PHE A 123 -10.11 12.08 5.37
N GLY A 124 -8.83 12.37 5.48
CA GLY A 124 -8.00 12.82 4.38
C GLY A 124 -6.58 12.31 4.53
N ALA A 125 -5.89 12.14 3.41
CA ALA A 125 -4.47 11.83 3.41
C ALA A 125 -3.77 12.40 2.17
N VAL A 126 -2.48 12.70 2.34
CA VAL A 126 -1.56 13.08 1.27
C VAL A 126 -0.27 12.28 1.46
N LEU A 127 0.16 11.60 0.38
CA LEU A 127 1.43 10.92 0.25
C LEU A 127 2.32 11.72 -0.71
N MET A 128 3.53 12.03 -0.28
CA MET A 128 4.56 12.65 -1.11
C MET A 128 5.79 11.75 -1.17
N CYS A 129 6.44 11.75 -2.32
CA CYS A 129 7.73 11.11 -2.54
C CYS A 129 8.67 12.13 -3.17
N ASP A 130 9.61 12.66 -2.39
CA ASP A 130 10.54 13.68 -2.85
C ASP A 130 11.63 13.06 -3.74
N ALA A 131 11.94 11.78 -3.49
CA ALA A 131 12.80 10.94 -4.32
C ALA A 131 11.99 10.09 -5.32
N ASP A 132 12.67 9.60 -6.35
CA ASP A 132 12.06 8.73 -7.37
C ASP A 132 11.38 7.51 -6.73
N VAL A 133 10.21 7.16 -7.26
CA VAL A 133 9.50 5.92 -6.95
C VAL A 133 9.93 4.87 -7.96
N VAL A 134 10.51 3.79 -7.44
CA VAL A 134 10.92 2.62 -8.21
C VAL A 134 9.85 1.56 -8.08
N THR A 135 9.33 1.12 -9.22
CA THR A 135 8.36 0.03 -9.33
C THR A 135 9.09 -1.21 -9.83
N GLU A 136 8.96 -2.32 -9.12
CA GLU A 136 9.61 -3.59 -9.47
C GLU A 136 8.74 -4.80 -9.12
N GLY A 137 8.89 -5.88 -9.87
CA GLY A 137 8.07 -7.08 -9.69
C GLY A 137 8.33 -8.20 -10.69
N PHE A 138 7.32 -9.05 -10.88
CA PHE A 138 7.33 -10.18 -11.81
C PHE A 138 6.18 -10.08 -12.81
N ASP A 139 6.46 -10.39 -14.08
CA ASP A 139 5.44 -10.30 -15.15
C ASP A 139 4.26 -11.25 -14.92
N PHE A 140 4.50 -12.37 -14.21
CA PHE A 140 3.49 -13.41 -13.96
C PHE A 140 3.32 -13.66 -12.48
N ARG A 141 2.06 -13.67 -12.02
CA ARG A 141 1.69 -13.98 -10.63
C ARG A 141 1.33 -15.45 -10.43
N ASP A 142 0.95 -16.15 -11.49
CA ASP A 142 0.51 -17.56 -11.44
C ASP A 142 1.51 -18.50 -10.74
N PRO A 143 2.84 -18.38 -10.94
CA PRO A 143 3.79 -19.22 -10.21
C PRO A 143 3.67 -19.07 -8.68
N PHE A 144 3.40 -17.86 -8.19
CA PHE A 144 3.17 -17.61 -6.77
C PHE A 144 1.85 -18.18 -6.28
N ALA A 145 0.79 -18.07 -7.07
CA ALA A 145 -0.52 -18.63 -6.76
C ALA A 145 -0.49 -20.16 -6.67
N VAL A 146 0.17 -20.81 -7.64
CA VAL A 146 0.35 -22.27 -7.64
C VAL A 146 1.19 -22.71 -6.45
N TRP A 147 2.31 -22.03 -6.19
CA TRP A 147 3.21 -22.37 -5.10
C TRP A 147 2.53 -22.25 -3.73
N ILE A 148 1.88 -21.10 -3.46
CA ILE A 148 1.27 -20.86 -2.16
C ILE A 148 0.08 -21.80 -1.91
N ARG A 149 -0.65 -22.17 -2.96
CA ARG A 149 -1.71 -23.19 -2.92
C ARG A 149 -1.15 -24.56 -2.57
N HIS A 150 -0.10 -24.97 -3.26
CA HIS A 150 0.53 -26.26 -3.05
C HIS A 150 1.06 -26.43 -1.62
N HIS A 151 1.55 -25.34 -1.02
CA HIS A 151 2.11 -25.36 0.35
C HIS A 151 1.15 -24.85 1.43
N ALA A 152 -0.14 -24.62 1.12
CA ALA A 152 -1.08 -23.98 2.03
C ALA A 152 -1.18 -24.68 3.39
N ALA A 153 -1.39 -26.01 3.40
CA ALA A 153 -1.52 -26.78 4.64
C ALA A 153 -0.26 -26.69 5.51
N GLN A 154 0.92 -26.85 4.89
CA GLN A 154 2.21 -26.74 5.57
C GLN A 154 2.44 -25.33 6.14
N LEU A 155 2.06 -24.28 5.40
CA LEU A 155 2.18 -22.89 5.85
C LEU A 155 1.30 -22.59 7.07
N PHE A 156 0.02 -22.95 7.04
CA PHE A 156 -0.91 -22.72 8.15
C PHE A 156 -0.51 -23.48 9.41
N LYS A 157 0.02 -24.70 9.24
CA LYS A 157 0.51 -25.50 10.36
C LYS A 157 1.79 -24.92 10.97
N ARG A 158 2.74 -24.52 10.13
CA ARG A 158 4.06 -24.06 10.58
C ARG A 158 4.03 -22.65 11.18
N TYR A 159 3.14 -21.80 10.68
CA TYR A 159 3.02 -20.41 11.09
C TYR A 159 1.58 -20.13 11.54
N PRO A 160 1.21 -20.47 12.78
CA PRO A 160 -0.16 -20.32 13.27
C PRO A 160 -0.74 -18.90 13.12
N GLU A 161 0.10 -17.86 13.21
CA GLU A 161 -0.31 -16.46 13.03
C GLU A 161 -0.91 -16.20 11.64
N VAL A 162 -0.47 -16.94 10.61
CA VAL A 162 -1.03 -16.77 9.26
C VAL A 162 -2.44 -17.33 9.12
N CYS A 163 -2.92 -18.12 10.09
CA CYS A 163 -4.32 -18.52 10.11
C CYS A 163 -5.23 -17.32 10.36
N GLU A 164 -4.82 -16.36 11.20
CA GLU A 164 -5.61 -15.17 11.53
C GLU A 164 -5.53 -14.09 10.45
N HIS A 165 -4.32 -13.87 9.91
CA HIS A 165 -4.06 -12.76 8.99
C HIS A 165 -4.13 -13.16 7.51
N GLY A 166 -3.94 -14.45 7.21
CA GLY A 166 -3.57 -14.95 5.88
C GLY A 166 -2.08 -14.82 5.62
N VAL A 167 -1.58 -15.56 4.63
CA VAL A 167 -0.19 -15.47 4.16
C VAL A 167 -0.18 -14.96 2.71
N CYS A 168 0.72 -14.04 2.42
CA CYS A 168 0.83 -13.33 1.14
C CYS A 168 2.24 -13.46 0.56
N ALA A 169 2.33 -13.74 -0.73
CA ALA A 169 3.55 -13.57 -1.51
C ALA A 169 3.48 -12.24 -2.27
N ALA A 170 4.34 -11.29 -1.92
CA ALA A 170 4.43 -10.01 -2.62
C ALA A 170 4.98 -10.23 -4.03
N THR A 171 4.31 -9.71 -5.06
CA THR A 171 4.69 -9.90 -6.47
C THR A 171 5.16 -8.62 -7.15
N TRP A 172 4.69 -7.46 -6.67
CA TRP A 172 5.12 -6.14 -7.13
C TRP A 172 5.17 -5.17 -5.96
N THR A 173 6.07 -4.19 -6.04
CA THR A 173 6.18 -3.10 -5.07
C THR A 173 6.41 -1.76 -5.75
N TYR A 174 5.95 -0.70 -5.11
CA TYR A 174 6.31 0.69 -5.36
C TYR A 174 7.09 1.18 -4.15
N ALA A 175 8.29 1.69 -4.35
CA ALA A 175 9.17 2.05 -3.25
C ALA A 175 9.96 3.33 -3.52
N SER A 176 10.20 4.12 -2.48
CA SER A 176 11.01 5.33 -2.54
C SER A 176 11.92 5.42 -1.29
N THR A 177 12.91 6.29 -1.34
CA THR A 177 13.85 6.56 -0.23
C THR A 177 13.49 7.79 0.58
N ASP A 178 12.54 8.61 0.09
CA ASP A 178 12.15 9.85 0.75
C ASP A 178 10.62 9.98 0.69
N ILE A 179 9.96 9.56 1.77
CA ILE A 179 8.50 9.39 1.84
C ILE A 179 7.94 10.26 2.96
N HIS A 180 6.86 10.97 2.65
CA HIS A 180 6.10 11.74 3.63
C HIS A 180 4.62 11.44 3.52
N ILE A 181 4.00 11.10 4.64
CA ILE A 181 2.55 10.85 4.73
C ILE A 181 1.96 11.80 5.76
N ASN A 182 0.91 12.51 5.38
CA ASN A 182 0.04 13.20 6.32
C ASN A 182 -1.35 12.58 6.17
N ALA A 183 -1.87 11.97 7.24
CA ALA A 183 -3.23 11.45 7.29
C ALA A 183 -3.93 12.02 8.52
N TRP A 184 -5.20 12.38 8.36
CA TRP A 184 -5.95 13.07 9.41
C TRP A 184 -7.41 12.66 9.44
N GLN A 185 -8.01 12.85 10.63
CA GLN A 185 -9.41 12.56 10.90
C GLN A 185 -10.10 13.83 11.38
N SER A 186 -10.59 14.65 10.45
CA SER A 186 -11.48 15.80 10.65
C SER A 186 -11.55 16.60 9.35
N ALA A 187 -12.71 17.20 9.07
CA ALA A 187 -12.89 18.13 7.97
C ALA A 187 -12.17 19.48 8.18
N ASP A 188 -11.81 19.81 9.43
CA ASP A 188 -11.16 21.09 9.76
C ASP A 188 -9.67 21.11 9.43
N ASN A 189 -9.07 19.93 9.23
CA ASN A 189 -7.65 19.79 8.94
C ASN A 189 -7.35 20.11 7.48
N ARG A 190 -6.25 20.83 7.29
CA ARG A 190 -5.76 21.26 5.98
C ARG A 190 -4.27 21.04 5.91
N VAL A 191 -3.81 20.53 4.77
CA VAL A 191 -2.39 20.31 4.49
C VAL A 191 -1.96 21.28 3.40
N VAL A 192 -0.89 22.02 3.65
CA VAL A 192 -0.36 23.01 2.70
C VAL A 192 0.96 22.52 2.12
N ILE A 193 1.08 22.56 0.80
CA ILE A 193 2.27 22.15 0.05
C ILE A 193 2.62 23.28 -0.93
N GLY A 194 3.86 23.76 -0.85
CA GLY A 194 4.46 24.66 -1.81
C GLY A 194 5.02 23.91 -3.02
N CYS A 195 5.11 24.60 -4.14
CA CYS A 195 5.65 24.10 -5.40
C CYS A 195 6.55 25.20 -6.00
N ASP A 196 7.67 24.83 -6.60
CA ASP A 196 8.59 25.80 -7.21
C ASP A 196 8.07 26.40 -8.53
N LEU A 197 6.99 25.85 -9.10
CA LEU A 197 6.33 26.38 -10.29
C LEU A 197 5.07 27.17 -9.94
N ALA A 198 4.81 28.24 -10.69
CA ALA A 198 3.55 28.99 -10.63
C ALA A 198 2.37 28.08 -10.97
N VAL A 199 1.37 28.03 -10.09
CA VAL A 199 0.23 27.09 -10.20
C VAL A 199 -0.76 27.58 -11.25
N ALA A 200 -0.52 27.27 -12.52
CA ALA A 200 -1.55 27.28 -13.56
C ALA A 200 -1.88 25.82 -13.95
N GLY A 201 -2.72 25.16 -13.15
CA GLY A 201 -3.28 23.85 -13.45
C GLY A 201 -2.32 22.67 -13.24
N VAL A 202 -2.43 22.01 -12.08
CA VAL A 202 -1.58 20.89 -11.61
C VAL A 202 -1.75 19.59 -12.42
N ALA A 203 -2.71 19.53 -13.36
CA ALA A 203 -2.88 18.39 -14.25
C ALA A 203 -1.66 18.10 -15.17
N LYS A 204 -0.62 18.94 -15.15
CA LYS A 204 0.59 18.82 -16.00
C LYS A 204 1.91 19.07 -15.26
N ALA A 205 1.98 18.87 -13.95
CA ALA A 205 3.26 18.94 -13.23
C ALA A 205 4.16 17.75 -13.67
N GLY A 206 5.07 18.02 -14.61
CA GLY A 206 6.02 17.03 -15.14
C GLY A 206 7.14 16.66 -14.14
N PRO A 207 8.07 15.77 -14.53
CA PRO A 207 9.09 15.16 -13.66
C PRO A 207 10.18 16.11 -13.10
N LYS A 208 10.00 17.44 -13.21
CA LYS A 208 10.96 18.47 -12.75
C LYS A 208 10.38 19.41 -11.70
N VAL A 209 9.30 19.02 -11.03
CA VAL A 209 8.70 19.81 -9.95
C VAL A 209 9.25 19.38 -8.61
N SER A 210 9.76 20.34 -7.85
CA SER A 210 10.09 20.20 -6.43
C SER A 210 8.92 20.70 -5.59
N TRP A 211 8.66 19.97 -4.52
CA TRP A 211 7.56 20.22 -3.61
C TRP A 211 8.11 20.54 -2.22
N HIS A 212 7.48 21.48 -1.53
CA HIS A 212 7.85 21.91 -0.20
C HIS A 212 6.68 21.69 0.74
N ARG A 213 6.90 21.10 1.90
CA ARG A 213 5.84 20.90 2.90
C ARG A 213 5.73 22.14 3.76
N GLY A 214 4.53 22.71 3.89
CA GLY A 214 4.28 23.83 4.78
C GLY A 214 4.30 23.36 6.24
N SER A 215 5.05 24.06 7.10
CA SER A 215 5.11 23.73 8.53
C SER A 215 3.85 24.10 9.33
N ALA A 216 2.89 24.78 8.70
CA ALA A 216 1.63 25.17 9.34
C ALA A 216 0.64 23.99 9.53
N GLY A 217 0.81 22.90 8.78
CA GLY A 217 0.07 21.64 9.00
C GLY A 217 0.92 20.67 9.82
N SER A 218 0.56 20.46 11.09
CA SER A 218 1.14 19.37 11.89
C SER A 218 0.74 17.99 11.31
N GLY A 219 1.49 16.93 11.65
CA GLY A 219 1.06 15.54 11.37
C GLY A 219 1.75 14.83 10.20
N TRP A 220 2.84 15.37 9.65
CA TRP A 220 3.68 14.63 8.70
C TRP A 220 4.51 13.55 9.39
N SER A 221 4.30 12.31 9.01
CA SER A 221 5.27 11.23 9.23
C SER A 221 6.27 11.21 8.07
N ALA A 222 7.56 11.05 8.40
CA ALA A 222 8.63 11.06 7.41
C ALA A 222 9.49 9.81 7.53
N TRP A 223 9.82 9.20 6.40
CA TRP A 223 10.72 8.06 6.30
C TRP A 223 11.79 8.35 5.26
N THR A 224 13.00 8.65 5.74
CA THR A 224 14.15 9.06 4.92
C THR A 224 15.41 8.24 5.22
N ASP A 225 15.26 7.12 5.93
CA ASP A 225 16.36 6.29 6.42
C ASP A 225 16.83 5.25 5.40
N GLN A 226 15.93 4.71 4.60
CA GLN A 226 16.20 3.67 3.61
C GLN A 226 15.08 3.57 2.57
N LYS A 227 15.30 2.80 1.50
CA LYS A 227 14.25 2.45 0.54
C LYS A 227 13.12 1.69 1.24
N ARG A 228 11.90 2.20 1.13
CA ARG A 228 10.69 1.62 1.74
C ARG A 228 9.56 1.50 0.73
N VAL A 229 8.75 0.46 0.91
CA VAL A 229 7.58 0.15 0.08
C VAL A 229 6.39 0.95 0.57
N ILE A 230 5.76 1.69 -0.35
CA ILE A 230 4.55 2.49 -0.13
C ILE A 230 3.29 1.80 -0.65
N PHE A 231 3.41 1.01 -1.73
CA PHE A 231 2.35 0.16 -2.25
C PHE A 231 2.92 -1.21 -2.64
N PHE A 232 2.12 -2.26 -2.52
CA PHE A 232 2.48 -3.57 -3.05
C PHE A 232 1.26 -4.35 -3.56
N THR A 233 1.50 -5.30 -4.44
CA THR A 233 0.51 -6.33 -4.80
C THR A 233 1.06 -7.70 -4.47
N GLY A 234 0.17 -8.70 -4.36
CA GLY A 234 0.59 -10.05 -4.07
C GLY A 234 -0.49 -11.09 -4.31
N VAL A 235 -0.15 -12.34 -4.03
CA VAL A 235 -1.11 -13.44 -3.95
C VAL A 235 -1.21 -13.87 -2.51
N LYS A 236 -2.43 -13.91 -1.97
CA LYS A 236 -2.68 -14.25 -0.58
C LYS A 236 -3.65 -15.39 -0.45
N ILE A 237 -3.42 -16.23 0.55
CA ILE A 237 -4.36 -17.26 0.96
C ILE A 237 -4.81 -17.05 2.40
N ARG A 238 -6.06 -17.43 2.68
CA ARG A 238 -6.69 -17.35 4.00
C ARG A 238 -7.46 -18.63 4.29
N LYS A 239 -7.34 -19.13 5.52
CA LYS A 239 -8.09 -20.30 5.97
C LYS A 239 -9.55 -19.90 6.21
N GLY A 240 -10.49 -20.52 5.49
CA GLY A 240 -11.89 -20.10 5.41
C GLY A 240 -12.70 -20.17 6.72
N PHE A 241 -12.16 -20.74 7.80
CA PHE A 241 -12.83 -20.87 9.10
C PHE A 241 -12.18 -20.07 10.24
N CYS A 242 -11.08 -19.35 9.99
CA CYS A 242 -10.37 -18.64 11.06
C CYS A 242 -10.94 -17.23 11.29
N GLY A 243 -11.99 -17.14 12.11
CA GLY A 243 -12.35 -16.07 13.08
C GLY A 243 -12.24 -14.57 12.79
N SER A 244 -11.44 -14.07 11.86
CA SER A 244 -11.34 -12.64 11.53
C SER A 244 -12.33 -12.31 10.43
N ARG A 245 -13.52 -11.91 10.87
CA ARG A 245 -14.49 -11.17 10.05
C ARG A 245 -13.93 -9.76 9.82
N GLU A 246 -12.84 -9.63 9.05
CA GLU A 246 -12.70 -8.45 8.18
C GLU A 246 -14.02 -8.45 7.41
N GLU A 247 -14.82 -7.38 7.52
CA GLU A 247 -16.14 -7.40 6.90
C GLU A 247 -15.95 -7.84 5.45
N PRO A 248 -16.59 -8.93 4.99
CA PRO A 248 -16.53 -9.27 3.58
C PRO A 248 -16.96 -8.02 2.85
N GLU A 249 -16.08 -7.45 2.02
CA GLU A 249 -16.34 -6.22 1.28
C GLU A 249 -17.72 -6.39 0.66
N LYS A 250 -18.72 -5.60 1.13
CA LYS A 250 -20.15 -5.91 0.99
C LYS A 250 -20.67 -5.92 -0.46
N ARG A 251 -19.78 -5.83 -1.47
CA ARG A 251 -20.09 -5.82 -2.90
C ARG A 251 -19.08 -6.63 -3.76
N TRP A 252 -18.46 -7.67 -3.17
CA TRP A 252 -17.48 -8.52 -3.86
C TRP A 252 -18.14 -9.51 -4.85
N ARG A 253 -17.88 -9.36 -6.16
CA ARG A 253 -18.24 -10.31 -7.24
C ARG A 253 -17.07 -10.59 -8.20
N GLY A 254 -15.84 -10.67 -7.69
CA GLY A 254 -14.74 -11.36 -8.36
C GLY A 254 -14.48 -12.64 -7.57
N GLY A 255 -14.78 -13.81 -8.13
CA GLY A 255 -14.80 -15.06 -7.37
C GLY A 255 -13.50 -15.31 -6.60
N GLU A 256 -13.56 -15.37 -5.27
CA GLU A 256 -12.51 -16.02 -4.50
C GLU A 256 -12.35 -17.43 -5.07
N GLU A 257 -11.15 -17.75 -5.57
CA GLU A 257 -10.86 -19.13 -5.89
C GLU A 257 -10.68 -19.85 -4.56
N VAL A 258 -11.73 -20.58 -4.17
CA VAL A 258 -11.70 -21.44 -3.00
C VAL A 258 -11.19 -22.81 -3.43
N PHE A 259 -10.18 -23.31 -2.71
CA PHE A 259 -9.66 -24.66 -2.88
C PHE A 259 -9.63 -25.37 -1.53
N GLU A 260 -9.55 -26.70 -1.55
CA GLU A 260 -9.38 -27.50 -0.34
C GLU A 260 -7.89 -27.71 -0.08
N ALA A 261 -7.48 -27.50 1.17
CA ALA A 261 -6.16 -27.86 1.65
C ALA A 261 -6.30 -29.08 2.57
N ASP A 262 -5.54 -30.12 2.26
CA ASP A 262 -5.50 -31.36 3.03
C ASP A 262 -4.34 -31.32 4.03
N ASP A 263 -4.64 -31.60 5.31
CA ASP A 263 -3.63 -31.82 6.34
C ASP A 263 -3.36 -33.33 6.46
N ASP A 264 -2.26 -33.78 5.85
CA ASP A 264 -1.87 -35.19 5.80
C ASP A 264 -1.69 -35.85 7.18
N GLU A 265 -1.46 -35.07 8.25
CA GLU A 265 -1.28 -35.62 9.60
C GLU A 265 -2.59 -35.82 10.35
N THR A 266 -3.56 -34.93 10.17
CA THR A 266 -4.87 -35.02 10.83
C THR A 266 -5.90 -35.74 9.96
N GLY A 267 -5.68 -35.78 8.65
CA GLY A 267 -6.65 -36.23 7.65
C GLY A 267 -7.82 -35.26 7.45
N GLU A 268 -7.70 -34.02 7.96
CA GLU A 268 -8.73 -32.99 7.81
C GLU A 268 -8.50 -32.16 6.54
N SER A 269 -9.57 -31.92 5.80
CA SER A 269 -9.60 -30.98 4.68
C SER A 269 -10.34 -29.72 5.09
N TYR A 270 -9.84 -28.55 4.69
CA TYR A 270 -10.52 -27.27 4.96
C TYR A 270 -10.45 -26.32 3.77
N PRO A 271 -11.47 -25.44 3.61
CA PRO A 271 -11.48 -24.47 2.53
C PRO A 271 -10.44 -23.37 2.77
N VAL A 272 -9.76 -22.99 1.70
CA VAL A 272 -8.80 -21.90 1.65
C VAL A 272 -9.18 -20.97 0.51
N GLY A 273 -9.39 -19.70 0.83
CA GLY A 273 -9.62 -18.66 -0.17
C GLY A 273 -8.29 -18.13 -0.71
N LEU A 274 -8.20 -17.91 -2.01
CA LEU A 274 -7.09 -17.23 -2.67
C LEU A 274 -7.55 -15.87 -3.22
N GLU A 275 -6.79 -14.83 -2.89
CA GLU A 275 -7.04 -13.45 -3.32
C GLU A 275 -5.80 -12.79 -3.94
N MET A 276 -6.02 -11.91 -4.92
CA MET A 276 -5.00 -11.03 -5.47
C MET A 276 -4.98 -9.74 -4.67
N VAL A 277 -4.00 -9.59 -3.77
CA VAL A 277 -3.88 -8.44 -2.88
C VAL A 277 -3.54 -7.19 -3.70
N GLY A 278 -4.32 -6.13 -3.49
CA GLY A 278 -4.12 -4.84 -4.16
C GLY A 278 -4.68 -4.77 -5.59
N ASP A 279 -5.37 -5.80 -6.06
CA ASP A 279 -5.98 -5.85 -7.40
C ASP A 279 -7.47 -5.52 -7.37
N ASP A 280 -7.82 -4.52 -6.55
CA ASP A 280 -9.17 -4.21 -6.14
C ASP A 280 -9.74 -2.96 -6.86
N TRP A 281 -9.18 -2.66 -8.03
CA TRP A 281 -9.46 -1.50 -8.86
C TRP A 281 -10.86 -1.46 -9.44
N TYR A 282 -11.55 -2.60 -9.54
CA TYR A 282 -12.94 -2.70 -9.96
C TYR A 282 -13.92 -2.05 -8.97
N ALA A 283 -13.54 -1.92 -7.70
CA ALA A 283 -14.39 -1.33 -6.67
C ALA A 283 -14.43 0.22 -6.71
N ILE A 284 -13.63 0.84 -7.57
CA ILE A 284 -13.49 2.30 -7.66
C ILE A 284 -14.62 2.94 -8.49
N ASP A 285 -15.24 2.18 -9.41
CA ASP A 285 -16.20 2.70 -10.39
C ASP A 285 -17.68 2.59 -9.94
N GLU A 286 -17.95 2.20 -8.70
CA GLU A 286 -19.30 2.28 -8.14
C GLU A 286 -19.56 3.67 -7.56
N PRO A 287 -20.52 4.45 -8.09
CA PRO A 287 -20.97 5.65 -7.41
C PRO A 287 -21.59 5.25 -6.06
N GLU A 288 -21.16 5.89 -4.98
CA GLU A 288 -21.81 5.82 -3.66
C GLU A 288 -23.29 6.25 -3.72
#